data_AF-A0A093CAD7-F1
#
_entry.id   AF-A0A093CAD7-F1
#
_cell.length_a   1.000
_cell.length_b   1.000
_cell.length_c   1.000
_cell.angle_alpha   90.00
_cell.angle_beta   90.00
_cell.angle_gamma   90.00
#
_symmetry.space_group_name_H-M   'P 1'
#
loop_
_entity.id
_entity.type
_entity.pdbx_description
1 polymer ?
#
loop_
_entity_poly.entity_id
_entity_poly.type
_entity_poly.pdbx_seq_one_letter_code
_entity_poly.pdbx_strand_id
1 'polypeptide(L)'
;SITGACQAIQKLTRVRVVDNSALGNTPYHRPPKCIHVYNKTGVGKVGDKILLAIKGEKKKALIVGHKMPGPHMTPRFDSNNVVLIEDNGNPIGTRIKTPIPYILRQREGEFSKVLAIARNFV
;
A
#
# COMPACT_ATOMS: atom_id res chain seq x y z
N SER A 1 19.20 13.40 6.77
CA SER A 1 18.79 12.41 7.79
C SER A 1 18.09 11.22 7.16
N ILE A 2 18.75 10.06 7.15
CA ILE A 2 18.16 8.78 6.75
C ILE A 2 17.45 8.20 7.97
N THR A 3 16.21 8.63 8.21
CA THR A 3 15.35 7.99 9.20
C THR A 3 15.24 6.52 8.84
N GLY A 4 15.57 5.62 9.78
CA GLY A 4 15.42 4.18 9.59
C GLY A 4 14.02 3.86 9.07
N ALA A 5 13.91 2.90 8.13
CA ALA A 5 12.63 2.55 7.56
C ALA A 5 11.70 2.03 8.68
N CYS A 6 10.67 2.80 9.04
CA CYS A 6 9.65 2.36 9.99
C CYS A 6 9.10 1.00 9.53
N GLN A 7 9.11 0.03 10.44
CA GLN A 7 8.62 -1.31 10.14
C GLN A 7 7.10 -1.30 9.93
N ALA A 8 6.39 -0.49 10.72
CA ALA A 8 4.96 -0.26 10.58
C ALA A 8 4.66 0.96 9.71
N ILE A 9 3.52 0.96 9.02
CA ILE A 9 3.10 2.08 8.17
C ILE A 9 2.34 3.08 9.04
N GLN A 10 2.95 4.24 9.27
CA GLN A 10 2.36 5.35 10.00
C GLN A 10 2.64 6.68 9.28
N LYS A 11 2.22 7.81 9.86
CA LYS A 11 2.52 9.14 9.31
C LYS A 11 4.02 9.30 9.02
N LEU A 12 4.34 9.96 7.91
CA LEU A 12 5.69 10.21 7.39
C LEU A 12 6.48 8.97 6.93
N THR A 13 5.89 7.77 7.00
CA THR A 13 6.53 6.54 6.53
C THR A 13 6.67 6.55 5.01
N ARG A 14 7.87 6.21 4.52
CA ARG A 14 8.14 6.01 3.10
C ARG A 14 7.60 4.66 2.66
N VAL A 15 6.92 4.63 1.52
CA VAL A 15 6.32 3.41 0.97
C VAL A 15 6.76 3.21 -0.48
N ARG A 16 6.60 2.00 -0.97
CA ARG A 16 6.82 1.63 -2.37
C ARG A 16 5.47 1.42 -3.03
N VAL A 17 5.20 2.18 -4.08
CA VAL A 17 4.04 1.95 -4.94
C VAL A 17 4.35 0.76 -5.86
N VAL A 18 3.47 -0.24 -5.87
CA VAL A 18 3.69 -1.52 -6.59
C VAL A 18 2.76 -1.74 -7.78
N ASP A 19 1.98 -0.73 -8.13
CA ASP A 19 1.15 -0.72 -9.33
C ASP A 19 1.90 -0.19 -10.56
N ASN A 20 1.30 -0.39 -11.74
CA ASN A 20 1.80 0.14 -13.00
C ASN A 20 1.27 1.55 -13.34
N SER A 21 0.72 2.28 -12.36
CA SER A 21 0.20 3.63 -12.61
C SER A 21 1.33 4.58 -13.03
N ALA A 22 1.00 5.57 -13.87
CA ALA A 22 1.97 6.60 -14.26
C ALA A 22 2.50 7.34 -13.03
N LEU A 23 1.63 7.65 -12.06
CA LEU A 23 2.00 8.33 -10.81
C LEU A 23 3.01 7.52 -9.97
N GLY A 24 2.87 6.21 -9.90
CA GLY A 24 3.76 5.34 -9.13
C GLY A 24 5.14 5.12 -9.77
N ASN A 25 5.22 5.05 -11.11
CA ASN A 25 6.45 4.68 -11.82
C ASN A 25 7.30 5.86 -12.25
N THR A 26 6.72 7.06 -12.30
CA THR A 26 7.45 8.24 -12.73
C THR A 26 8.36 8.76 -11.60
N PRO A 27 9.65 9.02 -11.88
CA PRO A 27 10.59 9.44 -10.86
C PRO A 27 10.22 10.82 -10.30
N TYR A 28 10.56 11.05 -9.03
CA TYR A 28 10.34 12.32 -8.36
C TYR A 28 11.40 12.55 -7.27
N HIS A 29 11.77 13.81 -7.04
CA HIS A 29 12.82 14.18 -6.09
C HIS A 29 12.49 13.85 -4.62
N ARG A 30 11.20 13.63 -4.30
CA ARG A 30 10.73 13.20 -2.97
C ARG A 30 10.04 11.83 -3.06
N PRO A 31 10.39 10.87 -2.19
CA PRO A 31 9.71 9.58 -2.16
C PRO A 31 8.26 9.74 -1.65
N PRO A 32 7.34 8.85 -2.05
CA PRO A 32 5.97 8.88 -1.56
C PRO A 32 5.92 8.58 -0.06
N LYS A 33 5.11 9.36 0.66
CA LYS A 33 4.98 9.26 2.13
C LYS A 33 3.52 9.19 2.56
N CYS A 34 3.26 8.39 3.59
CA CYS A 34 1.95 8.36 4.24
C CYS A 34 1.71 9.65 5.03
N ILE A 35 0.55 10.28 4.83
CA ILE A 35 0.11 11.49 5.55
C ILE A 35 -0.92 11.12 6.63
N HIS A 36 -1.79 10.17 6.34
CA HIS A 36 -2.89 9.78 7.21
C HIS A 36 -3.17 8.29 7.08
N VAL A 37 -3.51 7.64 8.19
CA VAL A 37 -3.97 6.25 8.22
C VAL A 37 -5.43 6.28 8.64
N TYR A 38 -6.33 5.66 7.86
CA TYR A 38 -7.76 5.65 8.15
C TYR A 38 -8.10 4.59 9.21
N ASN A 39 -7.52 4.73 10.40
CA ASN A 39 -7.82 3.91 11.56
C ASN A 39 -7.66 4.70 12.86
N LYS A 40 -8.14 4.14 13.97
CA LYS A 40 -8.09 4.80 15.29
C LYS A 40 -6.71 4.74 15.95
N THR A 41 -5.89 3.73 15.63
CA THR A 41 -4.59 3.49 16.27
C THR A 41 -3.46 4.31 15.67
N GLY A 42 -3.63 4.83 14.45
CA GLY A 42 -2.58 5.53 13.69
C GLY A 42 -1.52 4.61 13.08
N VAL A 43 -1.66 3.29 13.22
CA VAL A 43 -0.71 2.27 12.73
C VAL A 43 -1.39 1.40 11.69
N GLY A 44 -0.99 1.52 10.42
CA GLY A 44 -1.58 0.82 9.29
C GLY A 44 -1.09 -0.61 9.13
N LYS A 45 -2.04 -1.54 8.96
CA LYS A 45 -1.81 -2.96 8.66
C LYS A 45 -2.22 -3.30 7.22
N VAL A 46 -1.93 -4.52 6.77
CA VAL A 46 -2.42 -5.02 5.47
C VAL A 46 -3.95 -4.89 5.40
N GLY A 47 -4.45 -4.31 4.31
CA GLY A 47 -5.88 -4.08 4.09
C GLY A 47 -6.42 -2.75 4.61
N ASP A 48 -5.59 -1.95 5.30
CA ASP A 48 -5.98 -0.61 5.70
C ASP A 48 -5.78 0.40 4.55
N LYS A 49 -6.68 1.38 4.50
CA LYS A 49 -6.60 2.53 3.59
C LYS A 49 -5.71 3.60 4.22
N ILE A 50 -4.88 4.25 3.41
CA ILE A 50 -4.04 5.37 3.82
C ILE A 50 -4.13 6.52 2.81
N LEU A 51 -3.81 7.74 3.25
CA LEU A 51 -3.61 8.89 2.39
C LEU A 51 -2.12 9.08 2.13
N LEU A 52 -1.75 9.14 0.86
CA LEU A 52 -0.39 9.21 0.37
C LEU A 52 -0.11 10.55 -0.30
N ALA A 53 1.04 11.15 0.02
CA ALA A 53 1.63 12.22 -0.76
C ALA A 53 2.51 11.60 -1.85
N ILE A 54 2.16 11.79 -3.12
CA ILE A 54 2.96 11.34 -4.27
C ILE A 54 3.01 12.44 -5.31
N LYS A 55 4.23 12.82 -5.72
CA LYS A 55 4.48 13.87 -6.74
C LYS A 55 3.81 15.23 -6.48
N GLY A 56 3.59 15.58 -5.20
CA GLY A 56 2.90 16.82 -4.81
C GLY A 56 1.38 16.69 -4.75
N GLU A 57 0.82 15.54 -5.12
CA GLU A 57 -0.60 15.24 -5.03
C GLU A 57 -0.95 14.39 -3.81
N LYS A 58 -2.21 14.50 -3.36
CA LYS A 58 -2.81 13.64 -2.36
C LYS A 58 -3.61 12.54 -3.06
N LYS A 59 -3.26 11.28 -2.84
CA LYS A 59 -3.98 10.11 -3.37
C LYS A 59 -4.22 9.10 -2.26
N LYS A 60 -5.33 8.37 -2.33
CA LYS A 60 -5.57 7.25 -1.42
C LYS A 60 -4.74 6.04 -1.89
N ALA A 61 -4.40 5.18 -0.94
CA ALA A 61 -3.68 3.95 -1.22
C ALA A 61 -4.15 2.83 -0.27
N LEU A 62 -4.03 1.60 -0.74
CA LEU A 62 -4.26 0.38 0.04
C LEU A 62 -2.92 -0.23 0.43
N ILE A 63 -2.77 -0.61 1.70
CA ILE A 63 -1.59 -1.36 2.15
C ILE A 63 -1.74 -2.82 1.72
N VAL A 64 -0.80 -3.29 0.90
CA VAL A 64 -0.75 -4.70 0.45
C VAL A 64 0.34 -5.51 1.15
N GLY A 65 1.34 -4.86 1.74
CA GLY A 65 2.39 -5.53 2.49
C GLY A 65 3.19 -4.55 3.36
N HIS A 66 3.71 -5.04 4.49
CA HIS A 66 4.55 -4.25 5.38
C HIS A 66 5.70 -5.07 5.96
N LYS A 67 6.72 -4.36 6.46
CA LYS A 67 7.91 -4.95 7.09
C LYS A 67 7.70 -5.44 8.52
N MET A 68 6.70 -4.89 9.21
CA MET A 68 6.36 -5.29 10.58
C MET A 68 5.99 -6.78 10.61
N PRO A 69 6.51 -7.56 11.58
CA PRO A 69 6.07 -8.94 11.76
C PRO A 69 4.58 -8.97 12.12
N GLY A 70 3.81 -9.72 11.34
CA GLY A 70 2.39 -9.94 11.57
C GLY A 70 2.12 -11.14 12.47
N PRO A 71 0.85 -11.55 12.60
CA PRO A 71 0.49 -12.80 13.26
C PRO A 71 1.07 -14.01 12.50
N HIS A 72 1.10 -15.16 13.18
CA HIS A 72 1.55 -16.42 12.58
C HIS A 72 0.78 -16.73 11.28
N MET A 73 1.46 -17.39 10.34
CA MET A 73 0.91 -17.73 9.02
C MET A 73 0.56 -16.52 8.13
N THR A 74 1.16 -15.34 8.38
CA THR A 74 1.03 -14.19 7.49
C THR A 74 2.37 -13.85 6.83
N PRO A 75 2.38 -13.52 5.52
CA PRO A 75 3.62 -13.23 4.83
C PRO A 75 4.20 -11.89 5.31
N ARG A 76 5.51 -11.87 5.51
CA ARG A 76 6.28 -10.66 5.82
C ARG A 76 7.01 -10.20 4.57
N PHE A 77 6.95 -8.90 4.27
CA PHE A 77 7.62 -8.33 3.11
C PHE A 77 8.83 -7.49 3.52
N ASP A 78 9.86 -7.46 2.68
CA ASP A 78 11.04 -6.62 2.93
C ASP A 78 10.78 -5.13 2.65
N SER A 79 9.68 -4.80 1.96
CA SER A 79 9.28 -3.43 1.64
C SER A 79 7.83 -3.14 2.05
N ASN A 80 7.57 -1.89 2.45
CA ASN A 80 6.21 -1.39 2.69
C ASN A 80 5.55 -1.12 1.34
N ASN A 81 4.69 -2.04 0.91
CA ASN A 81 4.10 -2.07 -0.42
C ASN A 81 2.67 -1.52 -0.38
N VAL A 82 2.36 -0.60 -1.30
CA VAL A 82 1.04 0.02 -1.41
C VAL A 82 0.56 0.06 -2.86
N VAL A 83 -0.75 0.00 -3.04
CA VAL A 83 -1.43 0.16 -4.34
C VAL A 83 -2.25 1.43 -4.31
N LEU A 84 -2.18 2.26 -5.35
CA LEU A 84 -2.96 3.50 -5.40
C LEU A 84 -4.42 3.19 -5.72
N ILE A 85 -5.31 3.85 -4.98
CA ILE A 85 -6.76 3.72 -5.14
C ILE A 85 -7.39 5.11 -5.27
N GLU A 86 -8.51 5.16 -5.96
CA GLU A 86 -9.40 6.30 -6.00
C GLU A 86 -10.29 6.37 -4.76
N ASP A 87 -11.05 7.47 -4.62
CA ASP A 87 -11.99 7.66 -3.51
C ASP A 87 -13.13 6.65 -3.50
N ASN A 88 -13.49 6.12 -4.67
CA ASN A 88 -14.50 5.07 -4.86
C ASN A 88 -13.95 3.65 -4.58
N GLY A 89 -12.66 3.49 -4.26
CA GLY A 89 -12.02 2.19 -4.01
C GLY A 89 -11.52 1.46 -5.26
N ASN A 90 -11.67 2.02 -6.45
CA ASN A 90 -11.10 1.46 -7.68
C ASN A 90 -9.58 1.62 -7.68
N PRO A 91 -8.81 0.63 -8.18
CA PRO A 91 -7.37 0.78 -8.38
C PRO A 91 -7.09 1.79 -9.50
N ILE A 92 -6.08 2.64 -9.30
CA ILE A 92 -5.61 3.58 -10.34
C ILE A 92 -4.74 2.84 -11.38
N GLY A 93 -3.98 1.84 -10.94
CA GLY A 93 -3.22 0.97 -11.84
C GLY A 93 -4.06 -0.17 -12.42
N THR A 94 -3.62 -0.71 -13.55
CA THR A 94 -4.25 -1.86 -14.22
C THR A 94 -3.59 -3.20 -13.91
N ARG A 95 -2.38 -3.20 -13.32
CA ARG A 95 -1.64 -4.41 -12.97
C ARG A 95 -0.78 -4.19 -11.73
N ILE A 96 -0.80 -5.18 -10.82
CA ILE A 96 0.09 -5.22 -9.66
C ILE A 96 1.26 -6.17 -9.96
N LYS A 97 2.50 -5.70 -9.78
CA LYS A 97 3.71 -6.46 -10.11
C LYS A 97 4.17 -7.40 -8.99
N THR A 98 3.92 -7.03 -7.75
CA THR A 98 4.35 -7.79 -6.56
C THR A 98 3.29 -8.78 -6.12
N PRO A 99 3.67 -9.89 -5.45
CA PRO A 99 2.70 -10.81 -4.88
C PRO A 99 1.88 -10.14 -3.76
N ILE A 100 0.63 -10.55 -3.63
CA ILE A 100 -0.34 -10.01 -2.66
C ILE A 100 -0.71 -11.09 -1.64
N PRO A 101 -0.80 -10.77 -0.34
CA PRO A 101 -1.21 -11.73 0.68
C PRO A 101 -2.66 -12.21 0.49
N TYR A 102 -2.91 -13.51 0.66
CA TYR A 102 -4.25 -14.10 0.56
C TYR A 102 -5.25 -13.53 1.58
N ILE A 103 -4.75 -12.97 2.69
CA ILE A 103 -5.55 -12.31 3.74
C ILE A 103 -6.48 -11.23 3.15
N LEU A 104 -6.08 -10.58 2.05
CA LEU A 104 -6.90 -9.57 1.38
C LEU A 104 -8.14 -10.15 0.68
N ARG A 105 -8.14 -11.45 0.31
CA ARG A 105 -9.32 -12.10 -0.30
C ARG A 105 -10.48 -12.28 0.67
N GLN A 106 -10.22 -12.35 1.97
CA GLN A 106 -11.30 -12.39 2.96
C GLN A 106 -12.17 -11.12 2.93
N ARG A 107 -11.69 -10.04 2.32
CA ARG A 107 -12.39 -8.76 2.13
C ARG A 107 -12.75 -8.51 0.67
N GLU A 108 -13.09 -9.57 -0.07
CA GLU A 108 -13.38 -9.51 -1.51
C GLU A 108 -14.42 -8.46 -1.89
N GLY A 109 -15.42 -8.18 -1.03
CA GLY A 109 -16.44 -7.15 -1.31
C GLY A 109 -15.87 -5.74 -1.50
N GLU A 110 -14.91 -5.32 -0.68
CA GLU A 110 -14.36 -3.96 -0.74
C GLU A 110 -13.25 -3.80 -1.78
N PHE A 111 -12.49 -4.87 -2.05
CA PHE A 111 -11.27 -4.81 -2.85
C PHE A 111 -11.32 -5.70 -4.10
N SER A 112 -12.51 -6.13 -4.52
CA SER A 112 -12.72 -7.04 -5.66
C SER A 112 -11.90 -6.64 -6.89
N LYS A 113 -11.99 -5.36 -7.30
CA LYS A 113 -11.25 -4.85 -8.48
C LYS A 113 -9.74 -4.83 -8.28
N VAL A 114 -9.26 -4.60 -7.06
CA VAL A 114 -7.82 -4.64 -6.73
C VAL A 114 -7.30 -6.08 -6.78
N LEU A 115 -8.09 -7.03 -6.29
CA LEU A 115 -7.76 -8.46 -6.35
C LEU A 115 -7.78 -9.00 -7.78
N ALA A 116 -8.69 -8.51 -8.63
CA ALA A 116 -8.79 -8.92 -10.02
C ALA A 116 -7.55 -8.54 -10.87
N ILE A 117 -6.85 -7.45 -10.54
CA ILE A 117 -5.63 -7.02 -11.24
C ILE A 117 -4.33 -7.65 -10.69
N ALA A 118 -4.44 -8.41 -9.60
CA ALA A 118 -3.32 -9.08 -8.97
C ALA A 118 -3.02 -10.41 -9.66
N ARG A 119 -1.73 -10.70 -9.90
CA ARG A 119 -1.31 -11.93 -10.59
C ARG A 119 -0.87 -13.05 -9.65
N ASN A 120 -0.08 -12.70 -8.64
CA ASN A 120 0.55 -13.66 -7.75
C ASN A 120 0.02 -13.46 -6.33
N PHE A 121 -0.27 -14.55 -5.64
CA PHE A 121 -0.74 -14.56 -4.26
C PHE A 121 0.22 -15.37 -3.37
N VAL A 122 0.37 -14.92 -2.12
CA VAL A 122 1.21 -15.55 -1.09
C VAL A 122 0.52 -15.59 0.27
#